data_AF-A0A358C4E6-F1
#
_entry.id   AF-A0A358C4E6-F1
#
_cell.length_a   1.000
_cell.length_b   1.000
_cell.length_c   1.000
_cell.angle_alpha   90.00
_cell.angle_beta   90.00
_cell.angle_gamma   90.00
#
_symmetry.space_group_name_H-M   'P 1'
#
loop_
_entity.id
_entity.type
_entity.pdbx_description
1 polymer ?
#
loop_
_entity_poly.entity_id
_entity_poly.type
_entity_poly.pdbx_seq_one_letter_code
_entity_poly.pdbx_strand_id
1 'polypeptide(L)'
;MRPLRFIFFFIAYYLLGLSMVYFFVFSAHYLQQGNVIFGGLVSSILLTLLFSWLYFRGVPALSWCQRSEVIGVWFGLVFLLDIATLIFVSGGSFSQLSLFSLWSYALQILTLFVAAYLTSGGDHPRLSSPNLALNQNKDAS
;
A
#
# COMPACT_ATOMS: atom_id res chain seq x y z
N MET A 1 17.68 -1.27 -13.24
CA MET A 1 17.76 -1.25 -11.75
C MET A 1 16.40 -0.92 -11.14
N ARG A 2 15.50 -1.87 -10.88
CA ARG A 2 14.20 -1.58 -10.21
C ARG A 2 13.68 -2.61 -9.20
N PRO A 3 14.02 -3.93 -9.20
CA PRO A 3 13.47 -4.86 -8.22
C PRO A 3 14.08 -4.67 -6.83
N LEU A 4 15.39 -4.40 -6.75
CA LEU A 4 16.08 -4.19 -5.47
C LEU A 4 15.48 -3.00 -4.69
N ARG A 5 15.15 -1.91 -5.39
CA ARG A 5 14.48 -0.76 -4.78
C ARG A 5 13.09 -1.13 -4.27
N PHE A 6 12.28 -1.82 -5.07
CA PHE A 6 10.98 -2.31 -4.63
C PHE A 6 11.12 -3.15 -3.35
N ILE A 7 12.06 -4.09 -3.34
CA ILE A 7 12.33 -4.96 -2.18
C ILE A 7 12.70 -4.14 -0.94
N PHE A 8 13.61 -3.16 -1.06
CA PHE A 8 13.99 -2.32 0.08
C PHE A 8 12.82 -1.51 0.63
N PHE A 9 12.04 -0.86 -0.25
CA PHE A 9 10.86 -0.08 0.17
C PHE A 9 9.80 -0.99 0.80
N PHE A 10 9.58 -2.17 0.24
CA PHE A 10 8.65 -3.16 0.75
C PHE A 10 9.07 -3.70 2.12
N ILE A 11 10.32 -4.11 2.29
CA ILE A 11 10.85 -4.64 3.56
C ILE A 11 10.76 -3.56 4.64
N ALA A 12 11.20 -2.33 4.33
CA ALA A 12 11.15 -1.22 5.29
C ALA A 12 9.70 -0.90 5.69
N TYR A 13 8.78 -0.86 4.71
CA TYR A 13 7.34 -0.71 4.97
C TYR A 13 6.81 -1.81 5.90
N TYR A 14 7.08 -3.08 5.57
CA TYR A 14 6.53 -4.22 6.28
C TYR A 14 7.06 -4.31 7.71
N LEU A 15 8.38 -4.20 7.91
CA LEU A 15 8.98 -4.27 9.24
C LEU A 15 8.54 -3.11 10.13
N LEU A 16 8.46 -1.90 9.58
CA LEU A 16 8.08 -0.72 10.35
C LEU A 16 6.58 -0.71 10.65
N GLY A 17 5.75 -1.16 9.71
CA GLY A 17 4.31 -1.38 9.93
C GLY A 17 4.05 -2.42 11.02
N LEU A 18 4.72 -3.57 10.95
CA LEU A 18 4.63 -4.63 11.96
C LEU A 18 5.08 -4.14 13.33
N SER A 19 6.21 -3.40 13.39
CA SER A 19 6.71 -2.79 14.63
C SER A 19 5.71 -1.82 15.26
N MET A 20 5.06 -0.98 14.44
CA MET A 20 4.03 -0.05 14.92
C MET A 20 2.80 -0.78 15.43
N VAL A 21 2.31 -1.81 14.73
CA VAL A 21 1.19 -2.64 15.18
C VAL A 21 1.49 -3.25 16.55
N TYR A 22 2.66 -3.87 16.74
CA TYR A 22 3.06 -4.44 18.03
C TYR A 22 3.20 -3.38 19.12
N PHE A 23 3.77 -2.21 18.81
CA PHE A 23 3.88 -1.10 19.76
C PHE A 23 2.50 -0.62 20.24
N PHE A 24 1.52 -0.49 19.33
CA PHE A 24 0.16 -0.12 19.68
C PHE A 24 -0.56 -1.21 20.46
N VAL A 25 -0.43 -2.48 20.09
CA VAL A 25 -1.00 -3.60 20.86
C VAL A 25 -0.43 -3.64 22.28
N PHE A 26 0.89 -3.49 22.43
CA PHE A 26 1.56 -3.45 23.72
C PHE A 26 1.09 -2.25 24.56
N SER A 27 1.00 -1.07 23.94
CA SER A 27 0.52 0.15 24.59
C SER A 27 -0.96 0.05 25.00
N ALA A 28 -1.81 -0.59 24.17
CA ALA A 28 -3.21 -0.89 24.48
C ALA A 28 -3.34 -1.75 25.72
N HIS A 29 -2.52 -2.81 25.79
CA HIS A 29 -2.49 -3.73 26.91
C HIS A 29 -2.03 -3.02 28.20
N TYR A 30 -0.99 -2.20 28.12
CA TYR A 30 -0.45 -1.47 29.27
C TYR A 30 -1.39 -0.38 29.79
N LEU A 31 -2.09 0.33 28.89
CA LEU A 31 -2.98 1.43 29.26
C LEU A 31 -4.42 1.00 29.59
N GLN A 32 -4.76 -0.28 29.42
CA GLN A 32 -6.13 -0.82 29.56
C GLN A 32 -7.18 -0.04 28.73
N GLN A 33 -6.76 0.61 27.64
CA GLN A 33 -7.63 1.44 26.80
C GLN A 33 -8.05 0.69 25.53
N GLY A 34 -9.36 0.59 25.30
CA GLY A 34 -9.94 -0.13 24.15
C GLY A 34 -9.75 0.55 22.79
N ASN A 35 -9.43 1.85 22.74
CA ASN A 35 -9.39 2.62 21.49
C ASN A 35 -8.05 2.56 20.73
N VAL A 36 -7.05 1.85 21.22
CA VAL A 36 -5.71 1.84 20.62
C VAL A 36 -5.67 1.10 19.28
N ILE A 37 -6.69 0.28 18.99
CA ILE A 37 -6.91 -0.36 17.69
C ILE A 37 -7.01 0.68 16.55
N PHE A 38 -7.59 1.86 16.82
CA PHE A 38 -7.69 2.94 15.83
C PHE A 38 -6.31 3.54 15.50
N GLY A 39 -5.42 3.65 16.49
CA GLY A 39 -4.05 4.15 16.30
C GLY A 39 -3.23 3.28 15.35
N GLY A 40 -3.26 1.95 15.56
CA GLY A 40 -2.58 1.01 14.68
C GLY A 40 -3.06 1.05 13.23
N LEU A 41 -4.38 1.18 13.03
CA LEU A 41 -4.97 1.30 11.69
C LEU A 41 -4.56 2.60 10.99
N VAL A 42 -4.63 3.74 11.68
CA VAL A 42 -4.21 5.04 11.13
C VAL A 42 -2.72 5.03 10.78
N SER A 43 -1.87 4.51 11.66
CA SER A 43 -0.43 4.40 11.38
C SER A 43 -0.12 3.51 10.19
N SER A 44 -0.82 2.37 10.05
CA SER A 44 -0.68 1.49 8.88
C SER A 44 -1.02 2.23 7.58
N ILE A 45 -2.14 2.96 7.54
CA ILE A 45 -2.55 3.79 6.39
C ILE A 45 -1.50 4.83 6.03
N LEU A 46 -1.01 5.59 7.02
CA LEU A 46 -0.01 6.63 6.81
C LEU A 46 1.31 6.06 6.29
N LEU A 47 1.73 4.91 6.82
CA LEU A 47 2.94 4.23 6.37
C LEU A 47 2.78 3.69 4.95
N THR A 48 1.65 3.08 4.62
CA THR A 48 1.38 2.62 3.26
C THR A 48 1.42 3.80 2.29
N LEU A 49 0.72 4.90 2.59
CA LEU A 49 0.74 6.10 1.77
C LEU A 49 2.16 6.65 1.57
N LEU A 50 2.93 6.78 2.66
CA LEU A 50 4.29 7.33 2.61
C LEU A 50 5.23 6.46 1.76
N PHE A 51 5.30 5.16 2.04
CA PHE A 51 6.22 4.25 1.35
C PHE A 51 5.84 4.04 -0.11
N SER A 52 4.55 3.90 -0.41
CA SER A 52 4.07 3.80 -1.79
C SER A 52 4.32 5.10 -2.55
N TRP A 53 4.10 6.26 -1.94
CA TRP A 53 4.39 7.55 -2.56
C TRP A 53 5.89 7.73 -2.84
N LEU A 54 6.77 7.44 -1.87
CA LEU A 54 8.22 7.52 -2.06
C LEU A 54 8.72 6.54 -3.13
N TYR A 55 8.12 5.36 -3.21
CA TYR A 55 8.42 4.40 -4.26
C TYR A 55 8.05 4.98 -5.64
N PHE A 56 6.78 5.32 -5.86
CA PHE A 56 6.31 5.76 -7.18
C PHE A 56 6.89 7.11 -7.60
N ARG A 57 7.10 8.04 -6.66
CA ARG A 57 7.69 9.35 -6.96
C ARG A 57 9.08 9.24 -7.58
N GLY A 58 9.91 8.33 -7.08
CA GLY A 58 11.24 8.14 -7.67
C GLY A 58 11.28 7.15 -8.84
N VAL A 59 10.12 6.68 -9.35
CA VAL A 59 10.04 5.94 -10.61
C VAL A 59 9.02 6.64 -11.53
N PRO A 60 9.34 7.85 -12.04
CA PRO A 60 8.38 8.70 -12.73
C PRO A 60 7.84 8.09 -14.05
N ALA A 61 8.61 7.24 -14.72
CA ALA A 61 8.29 6.70 -16.04
C ALA A 61 7.51 5.36 -16.03
N LEU A 62 6.78 5.03 -14.95
CA LEU A 62 5.92 3.83 -14.95
C LEU A 62 4.55 4.15 -15.56
N SER A 63 4.16 3.36 -16.57
CA SER A 63 2.81 3.41 -17.11
C SER A 63 1.78 2.98 -16.07
N TRP A 64 0.51 3.35 -16.27
CA TRP A 64 -0.56 2.98 -15.34
C TRP A 64 -0.69 1.46 -15.15
N CYS A 65 -0.55 0.69 -16.24
CA CYS A 65 -0.55 -0.77 -16.20
C CYS A 65 0.55 -1.31 -15.26
N GLN A 66 1.78 -0.80 -15.41
CA GLN A 66 2.91 -1.20 -14.56
C GLN A 66 2.71 -0.79 -13.10
N ARG A 67 2.07 0.35 -12.85
CA ARG A 67 1.71 0.77 -11.48
C ARG A 67 0.70 -0.19 -10.86
N SER A 68 -0.33 -0.61 -11.60
CA SER A 68 -1.29 -1.61 -11.11
C SER A 68 -0.66 -2.98 -10.86
N GLU A 69 0.29 -3.42 -11.70
CA GLU A 69 1.07 -4.64 -11.47
C GLU A 69 1.87 -4.53 -10.17
N VAL A 70 2.55 -3.41 -9.93
CA VAL A 70 3.30 -3.16 -8.69
C VAL A 70 2.37 -3.18 -7.47
N ILE A 71 1.19 -2.56 -7.55
CA ILE A 71 0.19 -2.60 -6.48
C ILE A 71 -0.21 -4.04 -6.18
N GLY A 72 -0.49 -4.83 -7.22
CA GLY A 72 -0.85 -6.25 -7.09
C GLY A 72 0.24 -7.07 -6.42
N VAL A 73 1.49 -6.90 -6.84
CA VAL A 73 2.65 -7.59 -6.24
C VAL A 73 2.86 -7.15 -4.80
N TRP A 74 2.79 -5.85 -4.51
CA TRP A 74 2.92 -5.32 -3.15
C TRP A 74 1.86 -5.92 -2.23
N PHE A 75 0.60 -5.88 -2.66
CA PHE A 75 -0.51 -6.44 -1.90
C PHE A 75 -0.37 -7.95 -1.68
N GLY A 76 -0.05 -8.71 -2.74
CA GLY A 76 0.13 -10.16 -2.66
C GLY A 76 1.24 -10.56 -1.68
N LEU A 77 2.35 -9.81 -1.66
CA LEU A 77 3.44 -10.05 -0.70
C LEU A 77 3.04 -9.73 0.74
N VAL A 78 2.33 -8.62 0.99
CA VAL A 78 1.80 -8.31 2.34
C VAL A 78 0.88 -9.43 2.80
N PHE A 79 -0.07 -9.82 1.97
CA PHE A 79 -1.04 -10.86 2.30
C PHE A 79 -0.38 -12.19 2.65
N LEU A 80 0.61 -12.64 1.86
CA LEU A 80 1.35 -13.87 2.12
C LEU A 80 2.16 -13.79 3.43
N LEU A 81 2.80 -12.64 3.69
CA LEU A 81 3.59 -12.46 4.91
C LEU A 81 2.71 -12.33 6.16
N ASP A 82 1.55 -11.70 6.07
CA ASP A 82 0.59 -11.64 7.17
C ASP A 82 0.08 -13.06 7.52
N ILE A 83 -0.25 -13.87 6.52
CA ILE A 83 -0.61 -15.29 6.70
C ILE A 83 0.54 -16.04 7.36
N ALA A 84 1.76 -15.90 6.84
CA ALA A 84 2.92 -16.57 7.40
C ALA A 84 3.14 -16.15 8.86
N THR A 85 3.10 -14.85 9.16
CA THR A 85 3.28 -14.31 10.51
C THR A 85 2.22 -14.87 11.46
N LEU A 86 0.96 -14.90 11.04
CA LEU A 86 -0.14 -15.41 11.85
C LEU A 86 -0.03 -16.93 12.10
N ILE A 87 0.35 -17.71 11.08
CA ILE A 87 0.63 -19.15 11.23
C ILE A 87 1.80 -19.38 12.20
N PHE A 88 2.89 -18.64 12.06
CA PHE A 88 4.09 -18.81 12.89
C PHE A 88 3.86 -18.38 14.35
N VAL A 89 3.23 -17.22 14.58
CA VAL A 89 3.00 -16.68 15.92
C VAL A 89 1.93 -17.45 16.67
N SER A 90 0.90 -17.94 15.97
CA SER A 90 -0.27 -18.56 16.60
C SER A 90 -0.26 -20.09 16.60
N GLY A 91 0.88 -20.73 16.33
CA GLY A 91 1.01 -22.18 16.43
C GLY A 91 0.34 -22.98 15.30
N GLY A 92 0.17 -22.38 14.12
CA GLY A 92 -0.13 -23.12 12.88
C GLY A 92 -1.61 -23.40 12.57
N SER A 93 -2.57 -22.87 13.34
CA SER A 93 -3.99 -23.14 13.06
C SER A 93 -4.61 -22.16 12.05
N PHE A 94 -5.10 -22.70 10.93
CA PHE A 94 -5.86 -21.98 9.90
C PHE A 94 -7.15 -21.32 10.43
N SER A 95 -7.69 -21.76 11.57
CA SER A 95 -8.88 -21.16 12.19
C SER A 95 -8.71 -19.67 12.54
N GLN A 96 -7.47 -19.23 12.69
CA GLN A 96 -7.13 -17.84 13.00
C GLN A 96 -7.18 -16.90 11.78
N LEU A 97 -7.40 -17.44 10.57
CA LEU A 97 -7.69 -16.62 9.38
C LEU A 97 -8.96 -15.77 9.54
N SER A 98 -9.84 -16.12 10.49
CA SER A 98 -11.00 -15.30 10.87
C SER A 98 -10.63 -13.93 11.45
N LEU A 99 -9.39 -13.74 11.90
CA LEU A 99 -8.86 -12.45 12.37
C LEU A 99 -8.51 -11.49 11.22
N PHE A 100 -8.51 -11.97 9.97
CA PHE A 100 -8.28 -11.12 8.81
C PHE A 100 -9.52 -10.26 8.55
N SER A 101 -9.37 -8.94 8.66
CA SER A 101 -10.41 -8.00 8.27
C SER A 101 -10.29 -7.69 6.78
N LEU A 102 -11.24 -8.15 5.97
CA LEU A 102 -11.34 -7.77 4.55
C LEU A 102 -11.32 -6.24 4.35
N TRP A 103 -11.87 -5.49 5.31
CA TRP A 103 -11.90 -4.02 5.27
C TRP A 103 -10.52 -3.39 5.39
N SER A 104 -9.61 -3.93 6.21
CA SER A 104 -8.26 -3.37 6.33
C SER A 104 -7.46 -3.55 5.04
N TYR A 105 -7.63 -4.68 4.35
CA TYR A 105 -7.00 -4.94 3.06
C TYR A 105 -7.57 -4.07 1.94
N ALA A 106 -8.90 -3.88 1.90
CA ALA A 106 -9.53 -2.97 0.95
C ALA A 106 -9.02 -1.53 1.10
N LEU A 107 -8.90 -1.05 2.35
CA LEU A 107 -8.33 0.27 2.64
C LEU A 107 -6.86 0.36 2.22
N GLN A 108 -6.06 -0.68 2.45
CA GLN A 108 -4.66 -0.72 2.05
C GLN A 108 -4.50 -0.65 0.52
N ILE A 109 -5.30 -1.41 -0.23
CA ILE A 109 -5.33 -1.33 -1.70
C ILE A 109 -5.71 0.08 -2.16
N LEU A 110 -6.71 0.69 -1.54
CA LEU A 110 -7.13 2.06 -1.87
C LEU A 110 -5.99 3.06 -1.63
N THR A 111 -5.27 2.96 -0.52
CA THR A 111 -4.14 3.85 -0.22
C THR A 111 -2.98 3.69 -1.21
N LEU A 112 -2.66 2.45 -1.60
CA LEU A 112 -1.69 2.14 -2.65
C LEU A 112 -2.08 2.79 -3.99
N PHE A 113 -3.36 2.69 -4.34
CA PHE A 113 -3.92 3.27 -5.56
C PHE A 113 -3.85 4.80 -5.54
N VAL A 114 -4.21 5.43 -4.42
CA VAL A 114 -4.12 6.89 -4.23
C VAL A 114 -2.68 7.37 -4.38
N ALA A 115 -1.71 6.69 -3.75
CA ALA A 115 -0.30 7.04 -3.88
C ALA A 115 0.21 6.90 -5.32
N ALA A 116 -0.19 5.84 -6.02
CA ALA A 116 0.16 5.63 -7.42
C ALA A 116 -0.46 6.68 -8.35
N TYR A 117 -1.70 7.10 -8.07
CA TYR A 117 -2.44 8.11 -8.82
C TYR A 117 -1.82 9.51 -8.66
N LEU A 118 -1.55 9.93 -7.41
CA LEU A 118 -0.96 11.25 -7.13
C LEU A 118 0.44 11.43 -7.74
N THR A 119 1.11 10.33 -8.08
CA THR A 119 2.45 10.31 -8.67
C THR A 119 2.46 9.97 -10.16
N SER A 120 1.29 9.84 -10.81
CA SER A 120 1.19 9.41 -12.21
C SER A 120 1.35 10.53 -13.24
N GLY A 121 1.54 11.79 -12.82
CA GLY A 121 1.97 12.88 -13.71
C GLY A 121 1.09 13.14 -14.95
N GLY A 122 -0.19 12.74 -14.95
CA GLY A 122 -1.09 12.90 -16.09
C GLY A 122 -1.24 11.70 -17.04
N ASP A 123 -0.38 10.67 -16.94
CA ASP A 123 -0.41 9.46 -17.79
C ASP A 123 -1.52 8.45 -17.42
N HIS A 124 -2.55 8.90 -16.70
CA HIS A 124 -3.71 8.05 -16.40
C HIS A 124 -4.54 7.90 -17.69
N PRO A 125 -5.01 6.69 -18.06
CA PRO A 125 -5.74 6.44 -19.33
C PRO A 125 -7.03 7.25 -19.54
N ARG A 126 -7.49 8.00 -18.52
CA ARG A 126 -8.61 8.96 -18.64
C ARG A 126 -8.17 10.38 -18.99
N LEU A 127 -6.93 10.77 -18.68
CA LEU A 127 -6.35 12.07 -19.02
C LEU A 127 -5.62 12.04 -20.36
N SER A 128 -5.16 10.87 -20.82
CA SER A 128 -4.70 10.65 -22.20
C SER A 128 -5.85 10.36 -23.18
N SER A 129 -7.05 10.86 -22.88
CA SER A 129 -8.17 10.77 -23.81
C SER A 129 -7.89 11.61 -25.06
N PRO A 130 -8.27 11.14 -26.27
CA PRO A 130 -7.97 11.79 -27.54
C PRO A 130 -8.55 13.22 -27.67
N ASN A 131 -9.42 13.63 -26.75
CA ASN A 131 -9.97 14.98 -26.69
C ASN A 131 -8.94 16.05 -26.31
N LEU A 132 -7.85 15.70 -25.62
CA LEU A 132 -6.74 16.62 -25.35
C LEU A 132 -5.83 16.80 -26.57
N ALA A 133 -5.64 15.74 -27.37
CA ALA A 133 -4.93 15.82 -28.65
C ALA A 133 -5.72 16.61 -29.71
N LEU A 134 -7.05 16.55 -29.67
CA LEU A 134 -7.91 17.29 -30.60
C LEU A 134 -7.92 18.81 -30.35
N ASN A 135 -7.79 19.26 -29.10
CA ASN A 135 -7.71 20.69 -28.77
C ASN A 135 -6.34 21.29 -29.11
N GLN A 136 -5.24 20.54 -28.94
CA GLN A 136 -3.92 21.02 -29.36
C GLN A 136 -3.78 21.20 -30.88
N ASN A 137 -4.54 20.43 -31.67
CA ASN A 137 -4.52 20.53 -33.12
C ASN A 137 -5.44 21.65 -33.66
N LYS A 138 -6.38 22.15 -32.85
CA LYS A 138 -7.23 23.30 -33.18
C LYS A 138 -6.54 24.65 -32.96
N ASP A 139 -5.60 24.71 -32.02
CA ASP A 139 -4.81 25.92 -31.76
C ASP A 139 -3.60 26.04 -32.69
N ALA A 140 -3.32 25.01 -33.50
CA ALA A 140 -2.23 24.96 -34.47
C ALA A 140 -2.69 25.12 -35.94
N SER A 141 -3.99 25.35 -36.18
CA SER A 141 -4.60 25.60 -37.49
C SER A 141 -5.19 26.99 -37.58
#